data_AF-A0A2N6E889-F1
#
_entry.id   AF-A0A2N6E889-F1
#
_cell.length_a   1.000
_cell.length_b   1.000
_cell.length_c   1.000
_cell.angle_alpha   90.00
_cell.angle_beta   90.00
_cell.angle_gamma   90.00
#
_symmetry.space_group_name_H-M   'P 1'
#
loop_
_entity.id
_entity.type
_entity.pdbx_description
1 polymer ?
#
loop_
_entity_poly.entity_id
_entity_poly.type
_entity_poly.pdbx_seq_one_letter_code
_entity_poly.pdbx_strand_id
1 'polypeptide(L)'
;MKGQKRPSASGETREFTANKRANKFGKSAEEACQNAFISALLTFQQRADKEGRNTVIDLYSVTKDKRFESADQYSCLVGGIMANVALRGKVANIGK
;
A
#
# COMPACT_ATOMS: atom_id res chain seq x y z
N MET A 1 2.16 8.42 -0.77
CA MET A 1 1.99 8.00 0.65
C MET A 1 1.33 9.11 1.45
N LYS A 2 0.77 8.83 2.63
CA LYS A 2 0.17 9.85 3.50
C LYS A 2 1.26 10.82 3.97
N GLY A 3 1.02 12.12 3.80
CA GLY A 3 2.02 13.17 4.04
C GLY A 3 2.82 13.60 2.80
N GLN A 4 2.64 12.95 1.66
CA GLN A 4 3.24 13.39 0.39
C GLN A 4 2.44 14.55 -0.21
N LYS A 5 3.13 15.58 -0.72
CA LYS A 5 2.50 16.65 -1.50
C LYS A 5 1.85 16.05 -2.75
N ARG A 6 0.58 16.36 -2.99
CA ARG A 6 -0.19 15.91 -4.16
C ARG A 6 -1.14 17.01 -4.67
N PRO A 7 -1.53 16.98 -5.96
CA PRO A 7 -2.61 17.80 -6.48
C PRO A 7 -3.94 17.55 -5.75
N SER A 8 -4.89 18.47 -5.90
CA SER A 8 -6.23 18.31 -5.33
C SER A 8 -6.89 17.04 -5.87
N ALA A 9 -7.39 16.21 -4.96
CA ALA A 9 -8.10 14.97 -5.28
C ALA A 9 -9.60 15.17 -5.14
N SER A 10 -10.39 14.46 -5.95
CA SER A 10 -11.84 14.42 -5.90
C SER A 10 -12.35 12.99 -5.98
N GLY A 11 -13.59 12.76 -5.52
CA GLY A 11 -14.21 11.43 -5.58
C GLY A 11 -13.51 10.38 -4.71
N GLU A 12 -12.97 10.77 -3.56
CA GLU A 12 -12.28 9.85 -2.66
C GLU A 12 -13.19 8.69 -2.22
N THR A 13 -12.63 7.49 -2.20
CA THR A 13 -13.34 6.31 -1.72
C THR A 13 -13.18 6.13 -0.21
N ARG A 14 -13.93 5.18 0.36
CA ARG A 14 -13.63 4.68 1.70
C ARG A 14 -12.23 4.05 1.72
N GLU A 15 -11.63 4.02 2.90
CA GLU A 15 -10.35 3.35 3.09
C GLU A 15 -10.47 1.86 2.74
N PHE A 16 -9.49 1.38 1.99
CA PHE A 16 -9.31 -0.01 1.62
C PHE A 16 -7.97 -0.49 2.16
N THR A 17 -7.91 -1.76 2.60
CA THR A 17 -6.68 -2.37 3.10
C THR A 17 -6.22 -3.47 2.14
N ALA A 18 -5.03 -3.31 1.56
CA ALA A 18 -4.34 -4.35 0.81
C ALA A 18 -3.33 -5.05 1.73
N ASN A 19 -3.66 -6.27 2.14
CA ASN A 19 -2.78 -7.12 2.95
C ASN A 19 -2.14 -8.20 2.05
N LYS A 20 -0.83 -8.11 1.83
CA LYS A 20 -0.10 -8.99 0.92
C LYS A 20 1.07 -9.67 1.61
N ARG A 21 1.37 -10.88 1.13
CA ARG A 21 2.47 -11.71 1.62
C ARG A 21 3.34 -12.12 0.45
N ALA A 22 4.63 -12.24 0.71
CA ALA A 22 5.60 -12.76 -0.24
C ALA A 22 6.49 -13.81 0.44
N ASN A 23 6.90 -14.80 -0.34
CA ASN A 23 7.84 -15.81 0.12
C ASN A 23 9.25 -15.22 0.25
N LYS A 24 9.98 -15.69 1.26
CA LYS A 24 11.40 -15.39 1.50
C LYS A 24 12.30 -16.57 1.14
N PHE A 25 11.73 -17.71 0.73
CA PHE A 25 12.53 -18.88 0.40
C PHE A 25 13.51 -18.56 -0.75
N GLY A 26 14.82 -18.72 -0.47
CA GLY A 26 15.89 -18.36 -1.40
C GLY A 26 16.10 -16.86 -1.64
N LYS A 27 15.50 -15.98 -0.82
CA LYS A 27 15.52 -14.51 -1.00
C LYS A 27 15.88 -13.78 0.30
N SER A 28 16.32 -12.53 0.18
CA SER A 28 16.53 -11.66 1.34
C SER A 28 15.19 -11.24 1.96
N ALA A 29 15.22 -10.84 3.24
CA ALA A 29 14.02 -10.32 3.90
C ALA A 29 13.49 -9.05 3.21
N GLU A 30 14.41 -8.21 2.76
CA GLU A 30 14.10 -6.97 2.04
C GLU A 30 13.42 -7.24 0.70
N GLU A 31 13.94 -8.18 -0.10
CA GLU A 31 13.33 -8.53 -1.38
C GLU A 31 11.91 -9.08 -1.19
N ALA A 32 11.70 -9.90 -0.17
CA ALA A 32 10.37 -10.39 0.17
C ALA A 32 9.43 -9.23 0.59
N CYS A 33 9.92 -8.27 1.38
CA CYS A 33 9.16 -7.08 1.77
C CYS A 33 8.79 -6.21 0.56
N GLN A 34 9.73 -5.97 -0.36
CA GLN A 34 9.51 -5.22 -1.59
C GLN A 34 8.45 -5.91 -2.46
N ASN A 35 8.54 -7.24 -2.63
CA ASN A 35 7.55 -8.00 -3.38
C ASN A 35 6.14 -7.91 -2.77
N ALA A 36 6.03 -8.00 -1.44
CA ALA A 36 4.76 -7.82 -0.74
C ALA A 36 4.22 -6.38 -0.89
N PHE A 37 5.10 -5.37 -0.83
CA PHE A 37 4.76 -3.96 -1.01
C PHE A 37 4.25 -3.68 -2.43
N ILE A 38 4.96 -4.10 -3.47
CA ILE A 38 4.55 -3.95 -4.87
C ILE A 38 3.20 -4.65 -5.11
N SER A 39 3.04 -5.87 -4.57
CA SER A 39 1.77 -6.60 -4.67
C SER A 39 0.60 -5.84 -4.04
N ALA A 40 0.84 -5.12 -2.94
CA ALA A 40 -0.16 -4.30 -2.29
C ALA A 40 -0.52 -3.09 -3.16
N LEU A 41 0.47 -2.41 -3.74
CA LEU A 41 0.25 -1.29 -4.68
C LEU A 41 -0.53 -1.73 -5.92
N LEU A 42 -0.22 -2.89 -6.50
CA LEU A 42 -0.99 -3.45 -7.62
C LEU A 42 -2.46 -3.69 -7.26
N THR A 43 -2.75 -4.06 -6.01
CA THR A 43 -4.14 -4.22 -5.56
C THR A 43 -4.86 -2.88 -5.50
N PHE A 44 -4.18 -1.81 -5.09
CA PHE A 44 -4.74 -0.47 -5.14
C PHE A 44 -4.94 0.03 -6.57
N GLN A 45 -4.02 -0.29 -7.49
CA GLN A 45 -4.19 0.02 -8.91
C GLN A 45 -5.43 -0.66 -9.48
N GLN A 46 -5.56 -1.98 -9.29
CA GLN A 46 -6.75 -2.74 -9.72
C GLN A 46 -8.04 -2.20 -9.09
N ARG A 47 -7.97 -1.76 -7.83
CA ARG A 47 -9.10 -1.14 -7.15
C ARG A 47 -9.46 0.20 -7.79
N ALA A 48 -8.48 1.03 -8.11
CA ALA A 48 -8.69 2.30 -8.78
C ALA A 48 -9.38 2.08 -10.13
N ASP A 49 -8.88 1.14 -10.94
CA ASP A 49 -9.47 0.77 -12.23
C ASP A 49 -10.92 0.31 -12.09
N LYS A 50 -11.19 -0.57 -11.11
CA LYS A 50 -12.54 -1.07 -10.83
C LYS A 50 -13.51 0.03 -10.39
N GLU A 51 -13.03 1.07 -9.73
CA GLU A 51 -13.84 2.18 -9.23
C GLU A 51 -13.85 3.41 -10.16
N GLY A 52 -13.27 3.30 -11.36
CA GLY A 52 -13.16 4.41 -12.30
C GLY A 52 -12.33 5.58 -11.75
N ARG A 53 -11.31 5.26 -10.96
CA ARG A 53 -10.38 6.19 -10.33
C ARG A 53 -8.98 6.08 -10.94
N ASN A 54 -8.20 7.15 -10.87
CA ASN A 54 -6.89 7.21 -11.53
C ASN A 54 -5.70 7.38 -10.57
N THR A 55 -5.94 7.51 -9.27
CA THR A 55 -4.86 7.71 -8.30
C THR A 55 -5.11 6.99 -6.99
N VAL A 56 -4.02 6.71 -6.27
CA VAL A 56 -4.02 6.13 -4.93
C VAL A 56 -3.48 7.17 -3.97
N ILE A 57 -4.24 7.46 -2.91
CA ILE A 57 -3.96 8.54 -1.98
C ILE A 57 -4.02 8.06 -0.53
N ASP A 58 -3.40 8.81 0.36
CA ASP A 58 -3.38 8.55 1.80
C ASP A 58 -2.94 7.12 2.17
N LEU A 59 -1.96 6.57 1.44
CA LEU A 59 -1.35 5.28 1.76
C LEU A 59 -0.52 5.36 3.04
N TYR A 60 -0.81 4.47 3.99
CA TYR A 60 -0.03 4.24 5.20
C TYR A 60 0.03 2.73 5.50
N SER A 61 1.04 2.29 6.26
CA SER A 61 1.14 0.89 6.65
C SER A 61 0.37 0.62 7.94
N VAL A 62 -0.16 -0.58 8.10
CA VAL A 62 -0.86 -1.01 9.31
C VAL A 62 -0.20 -2.27 9.85
N THR A 63 0.25 -2.23 11.10
CA THR A 63 0.98 -3.33 11.74
C THR A 63 0.34 -3.65 13.08
N LYS A 64 -0.31 -4.82 13.22
CA LYS A 64 -1.02 -5.23 14.45
C LYS A 64 -1.90 -4.10 15.01
N ASP A 65 -2.76 -3.56 14.14
CA ASP A 65 -3.68 -2.43 14.42
C ASP A 65 -3.04 -1.06 14.69
N LYS A 66 -1.71 -0.96 14.67
CA LYS A 66 -1.01 0.34 14.74
C LYS A 66 -0.84 0.92 13.34
N ARG A 67 -1.19 2.20 13.19
CA ARG A 67 -0.95 2.96 11.96
C ARG A 67 0.49 3.45 11.95
N PHE A 68 1.18 3.21 10.85
CA PHE A 68 2.48 3.77 10.56
C PHE A 68 2.34 4.70 9.35
N GLU A 69 2.35 6.00 9.62
CA GLU A 69 2.19 7.05 8.63
C GLU A 69 3.54 7.67 8.33
N SER A 70 4.03 7.48 7.11
CA SER A 70 5.28 8.06 6.64
C SER A 70 5.12 8.39 5.15
N ALA A 71 5.80 9.45 4.71
CA ALA A 71 5.78 9.89 3.32
C ALA A 71 6.66 9.01 2.41
N ASP A 72 7.66 8.33 2.98
CA ASP A 72 8.75 7.65 2.28
C ASP A 72 8.99 6.21 2.78
N GLN A 73 8.49 5.84 3.96
CA GLN A 73 8.71 4.53 4.57
C GLN A 73 7.43 3.72 4.72
N TYR A 74 7.56 2.39 4.71
CA TYR A 74 6.47 1.45 4.98
C TYR A 74 6.90 0.41 6.02
N SER A 75 5.93 -0.19 6.69
CA SER A 75 6.19 -1.26 7.65
C SER A 75 6.08 -2.62 6.98
N CYS A 76 7.09 -3.47 7.18
CA CYS A 76 7.08 -4.87 6.77
C CYS A 76 7.22 -5.77 7.99
N LEU A 77 6.34 -6.77 8.09
CA LEU A 77 6.43 -7.84 9.06
C LEU A 77 7.15 -9.04 8.45
N VAL A 78 8.38 -9.29 8.91
CA VAL A 78 9.16 -10.45 8.49
C VAL A 78 8.95 -11.59 9.49
N GLY A 79 8.35 -12.69 9.04
CA GLY A 79 8.30 -13.96 9.76
C GLY A 79 9.38 -14.92 9.27
N GLY A 80 9.27 -16.20 9.62
CA GLY A 80 10.24 -17.23 9.23
C GLY A 80 10.51 -17.28 7.73
N ILE A 81 9.55 -17.78 6.94
CA ILE A 81 9.65 -17.91 5.47
C ILE A 81 8.79 -16.92 4.68
N MET A 82 8.09 -16.02 5.35
CA MET A 82 7.15 -15.07 4.74
C MET A 82 7.42 -13.65 5.21
N ALA A 83 7.30 -12.70 4.29
CA ALA A 83 7.17 -11.27 4.59
C ALA A 83 5.73 -10.82 4.36
N ASN A 84 5.26 -9.88 5.16
CA ASN A 84 3.90 -9.36 5.10
C ASN A 84 3.91 -7.82 5.11
N VAL A 85 3.13 -7.24 4.21
CA VAL A 85 2.91 -5.79 4.14
C VAL A 85 1.41 -5.57 4.06
N ALA A 86 0.89 -4.75 4.98
CA ALA A 86 -0.49 -4.30 4.96
C ALA A 86 -0.50 -2.79 4.75
N LEU A 87 -0.99 -2.37 3.59
CA LEU A 87 -1.19 -0.98 3.24
C LEU A 87 -2.66 -0.62 3.33
N ARG A 88 -2.96 0.55 3.88
CA ARG A 88 -4.30 1.11 3.94
C ARG A 88 -4.29 2.49 3.31
N GLY A 89 -5.31 2.81 2.55
CA GLY A 89 -5.42 4.08 1.84
C GLY A 89 -6.73 4.15 1.05
N LYS A 90 -6.83 5.15 0.18
CA LYS A 90 -8.01 5.37 -0.66
C LYS A 90 -7.61 5.47 -2.13
N VAL A 91 -8.58 5.32 -3.01
CA VAL A 91 -8.43 5.70 -4.42
C VAL A 91 -9.25 6.94 -4.69
N ALA A 92 -8.80 7.76 -5.64
CA ALA A 92 -9.42 9.03 -5.98
C ALA A 92 -9.12 9.41 -7.43
N ASN A 93 -9.70 10.53 -7.85
CA ASN A 93 -9.34 11.19 -9.10
C ASN A 93 -8.51 12.44 -8.82
N ILE A 94 -7.42 12.61 -9.56
CA ILE A 94 -6.75 13.90 -9.67
C ILE A 94 -7.11 14.54 -11.01
N GLY A 95 -7.31 15.87 -11.00
CA GLY A 95 -7.39 16.65 -12.22
C GLY A 95 -6.04 16.59 -12.95
N LYS A 96 -6.08 16.36 -14.27
CA LYS A 96 -4.90 16.49 -15.13
C LYS A 96 -4.53 17.95 -15.30
#